data_AF-A0A1I6M9M4-F1
#
_entry.id   AF-A0A1I6M9M4-F1
#
_cell.length_a   1.000
_cell.length_b   1.000
_cell.length_c   1.000
_cell.angle_alpha   90.00
_cell.angle_beta   90.00
_cell.angle_gamma   90.00
#
_symmetry.space_group_name_H-M   'P 1'
#
loop_
_entity.id
_entity.type
_entity.pdbx_description
1 polymer ?
#
loop_
_entity_poly.entity_id
_entity_poly.type
_entity_poly.pdbx_seq_one_letter_code
_entity_poly.pdbx_strand_id
1 'polypeptide(L)'
;MRPANPTRAISLTKSCQSGVDNARVHLRTGNPGAYARSLAGLHRSSSERQQRAIEAVIASDATTHLFTRHVGNGCLLARQG
;
A
#
# COMPACT_ATOMS: atom_id res chain seq x y z
N MET A 1 -20.81 17.97 -17.04
CA MET A 1 -19.82 17.44 -16.08
C MET A 1 -18.95 16.41 -16.79
N ARG A 2 -17.63 16.61 -16.83
CA ARG A 2 -16.68 15.68 -17.46
C ARG A 2 -16.37 14.58 -16.44
N PRO A 3 -16.57 13.28 -16.73
CA PRO A 3 -16.16 12.24 -15.79
C PRO A 3 -14.64 12.29 -15.64
N ALA A 4 -14.16 12.35 -14.40
CA ALA A 4 -12.75 12.25 -14.09
C ALA A 4 -12.23 10.94 -14.69
N ASN A 5 -11.23 11.05 -15.57
CA ASN A 5 -10.55 9.90 -16.16
C ASN A 5 -10.03 9.05 -14.99
N PRO A 6 -10.50 7.80 -14.79
CA PRO A 6 -10.01 6.99 -13.69
C PRO A 6 -8.52 6.79 -13.97
N THR A 7 -7.68 7.40 -13.12
CA THR A 7 -6.24 7.22 -13.13
C THR A 7 -5.99 5.73 -13.22
N ARG A 8 -5.60 5.27 -14.41
CA ARG A 8 -5.50 3.86 -14.76
C ARG A 8 -4.66 3.20 -13.68
N ALA A 9 -5.26 2.32 -12.87
CA ALA A 9 -4.59 1.68 -11.76
C ALA A 9 -3.28 1.11 -12.27
N ILE A 10 -2.16 1.66 -11.81
CA ILE A 10 -0.86 1.26 -12.30
C ILE A 10 -0.58 -0.08 -11.64
N SER A 11 -0.66 -1.15 -12.43
CA SER A 11 -0.35 -2.49 -11.95
C SER A 11 1.15 -2.64 -11.72
N LEU A 12 1.50 -3.24 -10.59
CA LEU A 12 2.87 -3.65 -10.31
C LEU A 12 3.30 -4.75 -11.28
N THR A 13 4.58 -4.76 -11.65
CA THR A 13 5.15 -5.93 -12.33
C THR A 13 5.15 -7.13 -11.38
N LYS A 14 5.20 -8.36 -11.91
CA LYS A 14 5.19 -9.58 -11.07
C LYS A 14 6.30 -9.61 -10.03
N SER A 15 7.50 -9.14 -10.39
CA SER A 15 8.63 -9.04 -9.47
C SER A 15 8.40 -8.01 -8.37
N CYS A 16 7.88 -6.84 -8.72
CA CYS A 16 7.57 -5.78 -7.76
C CYS A 16 6.43 -6.19 -6.83
N GLN A 17 5.41 -6.86 -7.36
CA GLN A 17 4.30 -7.43 -6.59
C GLN A 17 4.80 -8.44 -5.55
N SER A 18 5.68 -9.37 -5.95
CA SER A 18 6.25 -10.36 -5.02
C SER A 18 7.06 -9.69 -3.90
N GLY A 19 7.81 -8.62 -4.23
CA GLY A 19 8.54 -7.82 -3.24
C GLY A 19 7.61 -7.10 -2.26
N VAL A 20 6.51 -6.53 -2.76
CA VAL A 20 5.46 -5.90 -1.93
C VAL A 20 4.81 -6.91 -1.01
N ASP A 21 4.49 -8.11 -1.50
CA ASP A 21 3.85 -9.15 -0.70
C ASP A 21 4.76 -9.62 0.44
N ASN A 22 6.06 -9.73 0.19
CA ASN A 22 7.07 -9.98 1.23
C ASN A 22 7.15 -8.83 2.24
N ALA A 23 7.11 -7.58 1.79
CA ALA A 23 7.08 -6.44 2.70
C ALA A 23 5.84 -6.48 3.61
N ARG A 24 4.67 -6.84 3.07
CA ARG A 24 3.42 -6.98 3.85
C ARG A 24 3.47 -8.10 4.90
N VAL A 25 4.31 -9.11 4.72
CA VAL A 25 4.56 -10.10 5.78
C VAL A 25 5.19 -9.40 6.99
N HIS A 26 6.14 -8.49 6.79
CA HIS A 26 6.77 -7.76 7.88
C HIS A 26 5.76 -6.93 8.68
N LEU A 27 4.79 -6.28 8.02
CA LEU A 27 3.68 -5.61 8.71
C LEU A 27 2.84 -6.58 9.57
N ARG A 28 2.50 -7.75 9.03
CA ARG A 28 1.74 -8.78 9.75
C ARG A 28 2.50 -9.35 10.95
N THR A 29 3.82 -9.43 10.86
CA THR A 29 4.69 -9.92 11.95
C THR A 29 5.08 -8.82 12.95
N GLY A 30 4.53 -7.61 12.83
CA GLY A 30 4.82 -6.50 13.76
C GLY A 30 6.20 -5.85 13.56
N ASN A 31 6.79 -5.95 12.38
CA ASN A 31 8.08 -5.33 12.02
C ASN A 31 7.90 -4.23 10.95
N PRO A 32 7.37 -3.06 11.31
CA PRO A 32 7.14 -1.97 10.35
C PRO A 32 8.45 -1.39 9.79
N GLY A 33 9.56 -1.49 10.52
CA GLY A 33 10.87 -1.02 10.06
C GLY A 33 11.41 -1.84 8.88
N ALA A 34 11.25 -3.17 8.92
CA ALA A 34 11.60 -4.04 7.80
C ALA A 34 10.68 -3.81 6.60
N TYR A 35 9.38 -3.60 6.82
CA TYR A 35 8.44 -3.20 5.76
C TYR A 35 8.90 -1.93 5.03
N ALA A 36 9.19 -0.86 5.78
CA ALA A 36 9.62 0.41 5.20
C ALA A 36 10.94 0.27 4.42
N ARG A 37 11.91 -0.47 4.96
CA ARG A 37 13.18 -0.74 4.26
C ARG A 37 12.99 -1.53 2.96
N SER A 38 12.18 -2.57 2.98
CA SER A 38 11.90 -3.40 1.80
C SER A 38 11.22 -2.60 0.68
N LEU A 39 10.20 -1.79 1.02
CA LEU A 39 9.54 -0.94 0.04
C LEU A 39 10.44 0.20 -0.47
N ALA A 40 11.27 0.80 0.38
CA ALA A 40 12.23 1.81 -0.04
C ALA A 40 13.28 1.24 -1.03
N GLY A 41 13.69 -0.02 -0.84
CA GLY A 41 14.55 -0.72 -1.78
C GLY A 41 13.87 -0.91 -3.14
N LEU A 42 12.63 -1.43 -3.14
CA LEU A 42 11.83 -1.63 -4.36
C LEU A 42 11.56 -0.32 -5.10
N HIS A 43 11.28 0.75 -4.37
CA HIS A 43 11.00 2.07 -4.95
C HIS A 43 12.23 2.65 -5.66
N ARG A 44 13.41 2.57 -5.05
CA ARG A 44 14.67 3.04 -5.66
C ARG A 44 15.07 2.26 -6.92
N SER A 45 14.76 0.97 -6.99
CA SER A 45 15.08 0.13 -8.15
C SER A 45 13.98 0.12 -9.23
N SER A 46 12.91 0.89 -9.06
CA SER A 46 11.72 0.88 -9.91
C SER A 46 11.68 2.06 -10.87
N SER A 47 10.98 1.91 -12.00
CA SER A 47 10.65 3.03 -12.88
C SER A 47 9.64 3.97 -12.22
N GLU A 48 9.55 5.23 -12.66
CA GLU A 48 8.60 6.22 -12.11
C GLU A 48 7.15 5.70 -12.05
N ARG A 49 6.74 4.96 -13.08
CA ARG A 49 5.42 4.35 -13.11
C ARG A 49 5.25 3.34 -11.98
N GLN A 50 6.24 2.48 -11.74
CA GLN A 50 6.22 1.48 -10.67
C GLN A 50 6.36 2.13 -9.29
N GLN A 51 7.14 3.21 -9.16
CA GLN A 51 7.23 4.01 -7.93
C GLN A 51 5.86 4.53 -7.49
N ARG A 52 5.08 5.13 -8.39
CA ARG A 52 3.70 5.57 -8.10
C ARG A 52 2.78 4.43 -7.67
N ALA A 53 2.96 3.24 -8.23
CA ALA A 53 2.20 2.06 -7.83
C ALA A 53 2.58 1.60 -6.41
N ILE A 54 3.88 1.61 -6.07
CA ILE A 54 4.37 1.30 -4.72
C ILE A 54 3.84 2.33 -3.71
N GLU A 55 3.85 3.62 -4.05
CA GLU A 55 3.30 4.69 -3.21
C GLU A 55 1.79 4.49 -2.96
N ALA A 56 1.03 4.10 -3.98
CA ALA A 56 -0.39 3.76 -3.83
C ALA A 56 -0.59 2.56 -2.89
N VAL A 57 0.29 1.56 -2.94
CA VAL A 57 0.29 0.44 -1.98
C VAL A 57 0.56 0.93 -0.57
N ILE A 58 1.58 1.77 -0.36
CA ILE A 58 1.90 2.33 0.96
C ILE A 58 0.70 3.06 1.54
N ALA A 59 0.02 3.89 0.74
CA ALA A 59 -1.18 4.60 1.16
C ALA A 59 -2.34 3.65 1.53
N SER A 60 -2.54 2.59 0.74
CA SER A 60 -3.57 1.57 1.00
C SER A 60 -3.28 0.77 2.27
N ASP A 61 -2.03 0.35 2.46
CA ASP A 61 -1.61 -0.43 3.62
C ASP A 61 -1.68 0.44 4.88
N ALA A 62 -1.20 1.69 4.82
CA ALA A 62 -1.37 2.65 5.90
C ALA A 62 -2.84 2.85 6.27
N THR A 63 -3.73 3.01 5.29
CA THR A 63 -5.17 3.15 5.54
C THR A 63 -5.74 1.90 6.25
N THR A 64 -5.34 0.71 5.84
CA THR A 64 -5.82 -0.56 6.43
C THR A 64 -5.28 -0.80 7.84
N HIS A 65 -4.09 -0.30 8.14
CA HIS A 65 -3.47 -0.43 9.46
C HIS A 65 -3.87 0.69 10.42
N LEU A 66 -4.15 1.89 9.93
CA LEU A 66 -4.57 3.04 10.73
C LEU A 66 -6.07 3.09 10.97
N PHE A 67 -6.87 2.48 10.10
CA PHE A 67 -8.33 2.53 10.20
C PHE A 67 -8.95 1.13 10.20
N THR A 68 -10.02 0.97 10.97
CA THR A 68 -10.92 -0.18 10.98
C THR A 68 -12.30 0.26 10.48
N ARG A 69 -13.07 -0.65 9.88
CA ARG A 69 -14.44 -0.36 9.49
C ARG A 69 -15.39 -0.69 10.64
N HIS A 70 -16.26 0.25 10.97
CA HIS A 70 -17.31 0.02 11.95
C HIS A 70 -18.35 -0.99 11.42
N VAL A 71 -18.66 -2.02 12.22
CA VAL A 71 -19.44 -3.20 11.82
C VAL A 71 -20.88 -2.83 11.38
N GLY A 72 -21.47 -1.79 11.95
CA GLY A 72 -22.87 -1.43 11.69
C GLY A 72 -23.13 -0.45 10.55
N ASN A 73 -22.18 0.43 10.22
CA ASN A 73 -22.40 1.53 9.25
C ASN A 73 -21.28 1.70 8.21
N GLY A 74 -20.21 0.91 8.30
CA GLY A 74 -19.11 0.92 7.35
C GLY A 74 -18.21 2.16 7.39
N CYS A 75 -18.42 3.09 8.34
CA CYS A 75 -17.55 4.24 8.54
C CYS A 75 -16.12 3.79 8.91
N LEU A 76 -15.11 4.51 8.41
CA LEU A 76 -13.72 4.32 8.80
C LEU A 76 -13.49 4.96 10.18
N LEU A 77 -13.04 4.16 11.14
CA LEU A 77 -12.65 4.60 12.48
C LEU A 77 -11.16 4.41 12.66
N ALA A 78 -10.50 5.31 13.40
CA ALA A 78 -9.11 5.09 13.78
C ALA A 78 -8.98 3.79 14.57
N ARG A 79 -8.04 2.94 14.17
CA ARG A 79 -7.73 1.70 14.88
C ARG A 79 -7.06 2.09 16.19
N GLN A 80 -7.75 1.93 17.32
CA GLN A 80 -7.11 2.08 18.63
C GLN A 80 -6.01 1.02 18.74
N GLY A 81 -4.81 1.47 19.11
CA GLY A 81 -3.61 0.65 19.29
C GLY A 81 -3.63 -0.14 20.58
#